data_AF-A0A5C5US91-F1
#
_entry.id   AF-A0A5C5US91-F1
#
_cell.length_a   1.000
_cell.length_b   1.000
_cell.length_c   1.000
_cell.angle_alpha   90.00
_cell.angle_beta   90.00
_cell.angle_gamma   90.00
#
_symmetry.space_group_name_H-M   'P 1'
#
loop_
_entity.id
_entity.type
_entity.pdbx_description
1 polymer ?
#
loop_
_entity_poly.entity_id
_entity_poly.type
_entity_poly.pdbx_seq_one_letter_code
_entity_poly.pdbx_strand_id
1 'polypeptide(L)'
;MKLSLRLTKELIDPFFSEWENRSPVISELHKQRKQPKNEVEAGILLYRKLLAHCNKPESASNGQALMPVNGEERLAFIESNPGSFAAFRQLDELFKEMKKGIASKRVQLKRAEEKT
;
A
#
# COMPACT_ATOMS: atom_id res chain seq x y z
N MET A 1 16.38 -10.40 6.55
CA MET A 1 16.77 -8.97 6.34
C MET A 1 16.04 -8.08 7.35
N LYS A 2 16.75 -7.16 8.06
CA LYS A 2 16.17 -6.30 9.11
C LYS A 2 15.00 -5.45 8.59
N LEU A 3 13.98 -5.22 9.43
CA LEU A 3 12.80 -4.43 9.08
C LEU A 3 13.15 -2.99 8.68
N SER A 4 14.11 -2.36 9.36
CA SER A 4 14.58 -1.00 9.05
C SER A 4 15.12 -0.88 7.61
N LEU A 5 15.77 -1.93 7.10
CA LEU A 5 16.27 -1.97 5.72
C LEU A 5 15.14 -2.08 4.69
N ARG A 6 14.07 -2.84 4.98
CA ARG A 6 12.94 -3.03 4.04
C ARG A 6 12.12 -1.78 3.85
N LEU A 7 12.01 -1.01 4.92
CA LEU A 7 11.35 0.27 4.91
C LEU A 7 12.29 1.36 4.43
N THR A 8 13.38 1.11 3.71
CA THR A 8 14.16 2.21 3.10
C THR A 8 13.36 2.89 1.99
N LYS A 9 13.70 4.15 1.68
CA LYS A 9 13.01 4.92 0.64
C LYS A 9 13.14 4.20 -0.71
N GLU A 10 14.35 3.75 -1.01
CA GLU A 10 14.75 3.08 -2.24
C GLU A 10 13.95 1.80 -2.52
N LEU A 11 13.60 1.03 -1.47
CA LEU A 11 12.84 -0.22 -1.62
C LEU A 11 11.33 -0.02 -1.67
N ILE A 12 10.83 1.13 -1.20
CA ILE A 12 9.40 1.40 -1.05
C ILE A 12 8.88 2.32 -2.16
N ASP A 13 9.69 3.28 -2.60
CA ASP A 13 9.33 4.24 -3.63
C ASP A 13 8.85 3.60 -4.93
N PRO A 14 9.41 2.47 -5.43
CA PRO A 14 8.91 1.84 -6.66
C PRO A 14 7.42 1.49 -6.61
N PHE A 15 6.90 1.07 -5.45
CA PHE A 15 5.47 0.77 -5.28
C PHE A 15 4.61 2.03 -5.40
N PHE A 16 5.06 3.14 -4.81
CA PHE A 16 4.32 4.39 -4.83
C PHE A 16 4.43 5.09 -6.19
N SER A 17 5.58 5.04 -6.84
CA SER A 17 5.75 5.57 -8.19
C SER A 17 4.89 4.80 -9.20
N GLU A 18 4.79 3.47 -9.09
CA GLU A 18 3.89 2.70 -9.94
C GLU A 18 2.42 3.09 -9.69
N TRP A 19 2.01 3.27 -8.43
CA TRP A 19 0.66 3.74 -8.10
C TRP A 19 0.38 5.16 -8.60
N GLU A 20 1.33 6.09 -8.44
CA GLU A 20 1.23 7.48 -8.89
C GLU A 20 1.07 7.58 -10.42
N ASN A 21 1.65 6.64 -11.17
CA ASN A 21 1.46 6.53 -12.63
C ASN A 21 0.12 5.88 -13.02
N ARG A 22 -0.37 4.90 -12.23
CA ARG A 22 -1.58 4.13 -12.56
C ARG A 22 -2.88 4.81 -12.11
N SER A 23 -2.88 5.46 -10.96
CA SER A 23 -4.05 6.13 -10.37
C SER A 23 -4.73 7.13 -11.34
N PRO A 24 -3.98 7.99 -12.07
CA PRO A 24 -4.57 8.86 -13.07
C PRO A 24 -5.25 8.11 -14.23
N VAL A 25 -4.68 6.98 -14.67
CA VAL A 25 -5.26 6.15 -15.74
C VAL A 25 -6.61 5.57 -15.30
N ILE A 26 -6.68 5.02 -14.09
CA ILE A 26 -7.93 4.50 -13.51
C ILE A 26 -8.97 5.62 -13.39
N SER A 27 -8.55 6.78 -12.88
CA SER A 27 -9.43 7.96 -12.76
C SER A 27 -10.00 8.38 -14.11
N GLU A 28 -9.17 8.40 -15.15
CA GLU A 28 -9.58 8.78 -16.51
C GLU A 28 -10.53 7.75 -17.13
N LEU A 29 -10.29 6.45 -16.94
CA LEU A 29 -11.20 5.40 -17.39
C LEU A 29 -12.60 5.58 -16.77
N HIS A 30 -12.69 5.91 -15.48
CA HIS A 30 -13.96 6.22 -14.83
C HIS A 30 -14.64 7.47 -15.41
N LYS A 31 -13.89 8.55 -15.66
CA LYS A 31 -14.42 9.77 -16.29
C LYS A 31 -14.99 9.50 -17.67
N GLN A 32 -14.29 8.67 -18.46
CA GLN A 32 -14.70 8.26 -19.80
C GLN A 32 -15.78 7.16 -19.78
N ARG A 33 -16.24 6.72 -18.60
CA ARG A 33 -17.16 5.58 -18.42
C ARG A 33 -16.69 4.30 -19.13
N LYS A 34 -15.37 4.13 -19.23
CA LYS A 34 -14.70 2.92 -19.73
C LYS A 34 -14.46 1.95 -18.59
N GLN A 35 -14.11 0.71 -18.93
CA GLN A 35 -13.90 -0.37 -17.96
C GLN A 35 -12.54 -0.20 -17.23
N PRO A 36 -12.52 0.10 -15.92
CA PRO A 36 -11.29 0.31 -15.15
C PRO A 36 -10.78 -0.96 -14.46
N LYS A 37 -11.56 -2.05 -14.52
CA LYS A 37 -11.38 -3.28 -13.73
C LYS A 37 -9.93 -3.81 -13.78
N ASN A 38 -9.36 -3.96 -14.97
CA ASN A 38 -8.01 -4.52 -15.12
C ASN A 38 -6.95 -3.64 -14.45
N GLU A 39 -7.09 -2.32 -14.53
CA GLU A 39 -6.16 -1.38 -13.90
C GLU A 39 -6.31 -1.37 -12.37
N VAL A 40 -7.54 -1.49 -11.86
CA VAL A 40 -7.78 -1.62 -10.42
C VAL A 40 -7.23 -2.95 -9.89
N GLU A 41 -7.42 -4.06 -10.60
CA GLU A 41 -6.85 -5.36 -10.25
C GLU A 41 -5.32 -5.33 -10.22
N ALA A 42 -4.69 -4.68 -11.20
CA ALA A 42 -3.25 -4.45 -11.18
C ALA A 42 -2.80 -3.61 -9.97
N GLY A 43 -3.60 -2.59 -9.61
CA GLY A 43 -3.39 -1.81 -8.38
C GLY A 43 -3.52 -2.62 -7.09
N ILE A 44 -4.50 -3.54 -7.01
CA ILE A 44 -4.66 -4.47 -5.89
C ILE A 44 -3.42 -5.36 -5.76
N LEU A 45 -2.94 -5.93 -6.87
CA LEU A 45 -1.75 -6.77 -6.88
C LEU A 45 -0.51 -5.99 -6.42
N LEU A 46 -0.36 -4.75 -6.86
CA LEU A 46 0.70 -3.85 -6.42
C LEU A 46 0.63 -3.59 -4.90
N TYR A 47 -0.57 -3.32 -4.39
CA TYR A 47 -0.80 -3.08 -2.97
C TYR A 47 -0.50 -4.32 -2.11
N ARG A 48 -0.92 -5.51 -2.54
CA ARG A 48 -0.58 -6.78 -1.87
C ARG A 48 0.93 -7.04 -1.84
N LYS A 49 1.65 -6.74 -2.93
CA LYS A 49 3.12 -6.84 -2.94
C LYS A 49 3.76 -5.87 -1.95
N LEU A 50 3.26 -4.64 -1.84
CA LEU A 50 3.71 -3.66 -0.85
C LEU A 50 3.48 -4.17 0.59
N LEU A 51 2.29 -4.67 0.90
CA LEU A 51 1.97 -5.27 2.21
C LEU A 51 2.92 -6.43 2.54
N ALA A 52 3.12 -7.36 1.61
CA ALA A 52 4.00 -8.51 1.79
C ALA A 52 5.46 -8.08 1.98
N HIS A 53 5.91 -7.05 1.25
CA HIS A 53 7.24 -6.48 1.40
C HIS A 53 7.47 -5.88 2.80
N CYS A 54 6.48 -5.13 3.30
CA CYS A 54 6.53 -4.49 4.61
C CYS A 54 6.37 -5.47 5.79
N ASN A 55 5.62 -6.56 5.63
CA ASN A 55 5.18 -7.43 6.73
C ASN A 55 5.76 -8.85 6.71
N LYS A 56 6.92 -9.10 6.07
CA LYS A 56 7.50 -10.46 6.03
C LYS A 56 7.70 -11.05 7.44
N PRO A 57 7.43 -12.36 7.64
CA PRO A 57 7.40 -13.03 8.94
C PRO A 57 8.73 -12.96 9.72
N GLU A 58 9.85 -12.87 9.02
CA GLU A 58 11.19 -12.66 9.58
C GLU A 58 11.39 -11.29 10.28
N SER A 59 10.41 -10.38 10.19
CA SER A 59 10.37 -9.09 10.89
C SER A 59 9.45 -9.10 12.12
N ALA A 60 8.84 -10.25 12.44
CA ALA A 60 7.81 -10.41 13.47
C ALA A 60 8.35 -10.57 14.89
N SER A 61 9.60 -10.18 15.17
CA SER A 61 10.18 -10.20 16.50
C SER A 61 9.67 -9.03 17.36
N ASN A 62 8.34 -8.91 17.51
CA ASN A 62 7.57 -8.00 18.41
C ASN A 62 6.83 -6.82 17.73
N GLY A 63 6.67 -6.79 16.40
CA GLY A 63 6.03 -5.68 15.69
C GLY A 63 4.64 -6.00 15.15
N GLN A 64 3.63 -5.21 15.54
CA GLN A 64 2.31 -5.18 14.90
C GLN A 64 2.46 -5.00 13.38
N ALA A 65 1.71 -5.78 12.60
CA ALA A 65 1.69 -5.69 11.14
C ALA A 65 1.31 -4.27 10.70
N LEU A 66 2.03 -3.76 9.70
CA LEU A 66 1.77 -2.47 9.11
C LEU A 66 0.56 -2.60 8.18
N MET A 67 -0.60 -2.23 8.71
CA MET A 67 -1.88 -2.23 8.03
C MET A 67 -2.62 -0.92 8.29
N PRO A 68 -3.23 -0.29 7.27
CA PRO A 68 -4.14 0.84 7.49
C PRO A 68 -5.37 0.46 8.32
N VAL A 69 -6.08 1.47 8.84
CA VAL A 69 -7.30 1.25 9.62
C VAL A 69 -8.37 0.60 8.74
N ASN A 70 -8.96 -0.49 9.25
CA ASN A 70 -9.89 -1.36 8.52
C ASN A 70 -9.35 -1.81 7.16
N GLY A 71 -8.03 -1.93 7.04
CA GLY A 71 -7.38 -2.18 5.76
C GLY A 71 -7.81 -3.51 5.11
N GLU A 72 -8.07 -4.54 5.92
CA GLU A 72 -8.51 -5.86 5.42
C GLU A 72 -9.92 -5.79 4.82
N GLU A 73 -10.87 -5.21 5.55
CA GLU A 73 -12.25 -5.02 5.09
C GLU A 73 -12.31 -4.18 3.82
N ARG A 74 -11.54 -3.09 3.78
CA ARG A 74 -11.43 -2.22 2.61
C ARG A 74 -10.83 -2.96 1.42
N LEU A 75 -9.78 -3.76 1.63
CA LEU A 75 -9.18 -4.55 0.57
C LEU A 75 -10.17 -5.59 0.01
N ALA A 76 -10.89 -6.30 0.89
CA ALA A 76 -11.94 -7.24 0.50
C ALA A 76 -13.07 -6.57 -0.30
N PHE A 77 -13.47 -5.36 0.09
CA PHE A 77 -14.44 -4.56 -0.66
C PHE A 77 -13.94 -4.22 -2.07
N ILE A 78 -12.69 -3.77 -2.20
CA ILE A 78 -12.08 -3.39 -3.49
C ILE A 78 -12.01 -4.61 -4.40
N GLU A 79 -11.58 -5.76 -3.88
CA GLU A 79 -11.48 -7.04 -4.60
C GLU A 79 -12.84 -7.55 -5.08
N SER A 80 -13.89 -7.29 -4.30
CA SER A 80 -15.26 -7.66 -4.68
C SER A 80 -15.86 -6.70 -5.71
N ASN A 81 -15.35 -5.47 -5.82
CA ASN A 81 -15.95 -4.41 -6.63
C ASN A 81 -14.94 -3.64 -7.52
N PRO A 82 -14.01 -4.30 -8.23
CA PRO A 82 -12.87 -3.63 -8.88
C PRO A 82 -13.27 -2.71 -10.04
N GLY A 83 -14.49 -2.83 -10.57
CA GLY A 83 -15.02 -1.93 -11.59
C GLY A 83 -15.62 -0.63 -11.06
N SER A 84 -15.76 -0.47 -9.74
CA SER A 84 -16.44 0.67 -9.13
C SER A 84 -15.50 1.82 -8.81
N PHE A 85 -15.97 3.06 -8.97
CA PHE A 85 -15.19 4.24 -8.59
C PHE A 85 -14.90 4.27 -7.08
N ALA A 86 -15.83 3.73 -6.27
CA ALA A 86 -15.63 3.56 -4.84
C ALA A 86 -14.42 2.66 -4.53
N ALA A 87 -14.27 1.52 -5.22
CA ALA A 87 -13.11 0.65 -5.06
C ALA A 87 -11.80 1.36 -5.43
N PHE A 88 -11.77 2.09 -6.53
CA PHE A 88 -10.61 2.93 -6.89
C PHE A 88 -10.26 3.93 -5.79
N ARG A 89 -11.24 4.70 -5.29
CA ARG A 89 -11.02 5.68 -4.20
C ARG A 89 -10.52 5.00 -2.93
N GLN A 90 -11.09 3.86 -2.56
CA GLN A 90 -10.66 3.09 -1.39
C GLN A 90 -9.21 2.62 -1.52
N LEU A 91 -8.82 2.14 -2.71
CA LEU A 91 -7.45 1.72 -2.99
C LEU A 91 -6.45 2.90 -2.92
N ASP A 92 -6.82 4.04 -3.48
CA ASP A 92 -6.00 5.27 -3.42
C ASP A 92 -5.74 5.72 -1.98
N GLU A 93 -6.78 5.69 -1.13
CA GLU A 93 -6.64 6.02 0.28
C GLU A 93 -5.81 4.96 1.04
N LEU A 94 -5.90 3.67 0.70
CA LEU A 94 -5.04 2.64 1.28
C LEU A 94 -3.56 2.90 0.99
N PHE A 95 -3.20 3.29 -0.25
CA PHE A 95 -1.82 3.67 -0.58
C PHE A 95 -1.35 4.88 0.24
N LYS A 96 -2.18 5.93 0.39
CA LYS A 96 -1.82 7.12 1.18
C LYS A 96 -1.60 6.79 2.66
N GLU A 97 -2.48 6.00 3.25
CA GLU A 97 -2.37 5.58 4.64
C GLU A 97 -1.15 4.68 4.86
N MET A 98 -0.89 3.76 3.93
CA MET A 98 0.29 2.91 3.96
C MET A 98 1.59 3.73 3.89
N LYS A 99 1.66 4.74 3.02
CA LYS A 99 2.82 5.66 2.90
C LYS A 99 3.10 6.36 4.23
N LYS A 100 2.04 6.86 4.89
CA LYS A 100 2.13 7.50 6.22
C LYS A 100 2.57 6.50 7.30
N GLY A 101 1.99 5.30 7.30
CA GLY A 101 2.33 4.24 8.25
C GLY A 101 3.80 3.84 8.15
N ILE A 102 4.32 3.64 6.94
CA ILE A 102 5.73 3.33 6.68
C ILE A 102 6.63 4.45 7.20
N ALA A 103 6.31 5.72 6.90
CA ALA A 103 7.10 6.86 7.36
C ALA A 103 7.16 6.92 8.91
N SER A 104 6.02 6.73 9.58
CA SER A 104 5.95 6.66 11.04
C SER A 104 6.81 5.52 11.59
N LYS A 105 6.70 4.32 10.99
CA LYS A 105 7.47 3.15 11.42
C LYS A 105 8.99 3.32 11.24
N ARG A 106 9.44 3.97 10.15
CA ARG A 106 10.85 4.33 9.96
C ARG A 106 11.39 5.17 11.12
N VAL A 107 10.64 6.21 11.52
CA VAL A 107 11.04 7.09 12.62
C VAL A 107 11.11 6.34 13.95
N GLN A 108 10.15 5.45 14.21
CA GLN A 108 10.15 4.61 15.42
C GLN A 108 11.36 3.67 15.46
N LEU A 109 11.69 3.01 14.36
CA LEU A 109 12.85 2.11 14.27
C LEU A 109 14.16 2.85 14.48
N LYS A 110 14.33 4.02 13.84
CA LYS A 110 15.52 4.86 14.03
C LYS A 110 15.72 5.26 15.50
N ARG A 111 14.64 5.69 16.17
CA ARG A 111 14.69 6.04 17.61
C ARG A 111 14.99 4.85 18.52
N ALA A 112 14.59 3.65 18.14
CA ALA A 112 14.89 2.43 18.90
C ALA A 112 16.36 2.02 18.74
N GLU A 113 16.90 2.16 17.52
CA GLU A 113 18.32 1.91 17.22
C GLU A 113 19.25 2.91 17.94
N GLU A 114 18.83 4.18 18.11
CA GLU A 114 19.60 5.21 18.85
C GLU A 114 19.61 5.01 20.39
N LYS A 115 18.69 4.20 20.93
CA LYS A 115 18.56 3.93 22.37
C LYS A 115 19.26 2.64 22.82
N THR A 116 19.84 1.89 21.87
CA THR A 116 20.52 0.62 22.10
C THR A 116 22.03 0.81 21.96
#